data_AF-A0A954F5I4-F1
#
_entry.id   AF-A0A954F5I4-F1
#
_cell.length_a   1.000
_cell.length_b   1.000
_cell.length_c   1.000
_cell.angle_alpha   90.00
_cell.angle_beta   90.00
_cell.angle_gamma   90.00
#
_symmetry.space_group_name_H-M   'P 1'
#
loop_
_entity.id
_entity.type
_entity.pdbx_description
1 polymer ?
#
loop_
_entity_poly.entity_id
_entity_poly.type
_entity_poly.pdbx_seq_one_letter_code
_entity_poly.pdbx_strand_id
1 'polypeptide(L)'
;MELRDAAQELYSRFETRHAQARKRLGRPITLTEKILFAHLVDPESVEWERGKSYLELNPDRVALQDATAQMALLQFLLAGRDQVAIPSTIHCDHLIRAHRGAQADLDEALQENDEVYAFLRTAAERYGLGFWKPGSGIIHQVILENYAVPGTLMIGTDSHTPNGGGLGMLAIGVGGADAVDAMVGMPWELLCPKLIGVKLTGSLNGWTSAKDIILKVAEILTVKGGTNAIVEYFGPGAESVSCTGKATVT
;
A
#
# COMPACT_ATOMS: atom_id res chain seq x y z
N MET A 1 9.27 -6.22 15.61
CA MET A 1 7.97 -6.87 15.89
C MET A 1 7.64 -7.76 14.70
N GLU A 2 7.33 -9.03 14.91
CA GLU A 2 6.90 -9.90 13.80
C GLU A 2 5.54 -9.44 13.25
N LEU A 3 5.30 -9.65 11.95
CA LEU A 3 4.06 -9.22 11.26
C LEU A 3 2.79 -9.69 11.97
N ARG A 4 2.84 -10.89 12.56
CA ARG A 4 1.74 -11.50 13.32
C ARG A 4 1.40 -10.69 14.56
N ASP A 5 2.39 -10.30 15.35
CA ASP A 5 2.18 -9.59 16.61
C ASP A 5 1.61 -8.19 16.34
N ALA A 6 2.12 -7.53 15.30
CA ALA A 6 1.62 -6.24 14.82
C ALA A 6 0.12 -6.31 14.44
N ALA A 7 -0.25 -7.35 13.69
CA ALA A 7 -1.62 -7.58 13.28
C ALA A 7 -2.54 -7.88 14.49
N GLN A 8 -2.08 -8.67 15.45
CA GLN A 8 -2.84 -8.98 16.66
C GLN A 8 -3.09 -7.71 17.50
N GLU A 9 -2.07 -6.89 17.69
CA GLU A 9 -2.21 -5.60 18.38
C GLU A 9 -3.19 -4.68 17.65
N LEU A 10 -3.08 -4.57 16.32
CA LEU A 10 -4.02 -3.80 15.51
C LEU A 10 -5.47 -4.29 15.69
N TYR A 11 -5.70 -5.59 15.54
CA TYR A 11 -7.04 -6.19 15.64
C TYR A 11 -7.64 -6.08 17.03
N SER A 12 -6.81 -6.11 18.09
CA SER A 12 -7.28 -5.92 19.47
C SER A 12 -7.94 -4.55 19.68
N ARG A 13 -7.61 -3.55 18.86
CA ARG A 13 -8.14 -2.18 18.96
C ARG A 13 -9.31 -1.91 18.01
N PHE A 14 -9.55 -2.77 17.02
CA PHE A 14 -10.56 -2.57 15.98
C PHE A 14 -11.98 -2.44 16.54
N GLU A 15 -12.38 -3.28 17.50
CA GLU A 15 -13.72 -3.22 18.06
C GLU A 15 -14.02 -1.84 18.65
N THR A 16 -13.13 -1.35 19.51
CA THR A 16 -13.22 -0.03 20.14
C THR A 16 -13.21 1.09 19.10
N ARG A 17 -12.27 1.07 18.15
CA ARG A 17 -12.15 2.10 17.10
C ARG A 17 -13.37 2.14 16.19
N HIS A 18 -13.90 0.98 15.79
CA HIS A 18 -15.11 0.91 14.96
C HIS A 18 -16.38 1.35 15.72
N ALA A 19 -16.46 1.08 17.02
CA ALA A 19 -17.57 1.56 17.86
C ALA A 19 -17.53 3.09 17.99
N GLN A 20 -16.35 3.67 18.23
CA GLN A 20 -16.13 5.12 18.24
C GLN A 20 -16.51 5.75 16.90
N ALA A 21 -16.04 5.19 15.79
CA ALA A 21 -16.37 5.66 14.44
C ALA A 21 -17.89 5.67 14.18
N ARG A 22 -18.58 4.57 14.50
CA ARG A 22 -20.05 4.48 14.36
C ARG A 22 -20.78 5.50 15.21
N LYS A 23 -20.34 5.71 16.45
CA LYS A 23 -20.92 6.71 17.36
C LYS A 23 -20.72 8.13 16.84
N ARG A 24 -19.50 8.48 16.38
CA ARG A 24 -19.19 9.83 15.87
C ARG A 24 -19.91 10.12 14.56
N LEU A 25 -19.94 9.16 13.64
CA LEU A 25 -20.53 9.37 12.32
C LEU A 25 -22.05 9.20 12.31
N GLY A 26 -22.64 8.54 13.30
CA GLY A 26 -24.09 8.34 13.41
C GLY A 26 -24.70 7.49 12.27
N ARG A 27 -23.88 6.71 11.57
CA ARG A 27 -24.29 5.90 10.40
C ARG A 27 -23.45 4.62 10.26
N PRO A 28 -23.87 3.66 9.42
CA PRO A 28 -23.00 2.57 9.00
C PRO A 28 -21.71 3.09 8.37
N ILE A 29 -20.62 2.36 8.59
CA ILE A 29 -19.27 2.66 8.10
C ILE A 29 -18.82 1.58 7.12
N THR A 30 -18.18 2.02 6.04
CA THR A 30 -17.61 1.18 4.97
C THR A 30 -16.33 0.46 5.43
N LEU A 31 -15.79 -0.45 4.63
CA LEU A 31 -14.52 -1.11 4.96
C LEU A 31 -13.37 -0.11 4.98
N THR A 32 -13.30 0.79 3.99
CA THR A 32 -12.31 1.86 3.95
C THR A 32 -12.37 2.73 5.21
N GLU A 33 -13.57 3.15 5.62
CA GLU A 33 -13.73 3.98 6.81
C GLU A 33 -13.32 3.27 8.10
N LYS A 34 -13.61 1.97 8.22
CA LYS A 34 -13.17 1.15 9.35
C LYS A 34 -11.65 1.17 9.48
N ILE A 35 -10.95 0.91 8.37
CA ILE A 35 -9.49 0.88 8.35
C ILE A 35 -8.93 2.27 8.66
N LEU A 36 -9.38 3.32 7.97
CA LEU A 36 -8.90 4.69 8.24
C LEU A 36 -9.11 5.10 9.71
N PHE A 37 -10.29 4.87 10.29
CA PHE A 37 -10.54 5.20 11.70
C PHE A 37 -9.65 4.45 12.69
N ALA A 38 -9.31 3.20 12.37
CA ALA A 38 -8.42 2.40 13.21
C ALA A 38 -6.99 2.95 13.24
N HIS A 39 -6.57 3.68 12.20
CA HIS A 39 -5.21 4.22 12.05
C HIS A 39 -5.10 5.72 12.35
N LEU A 40 -6.19 6.40 12.73
CA LEU A 40 -6.15 7.80 13.15
C LEU A 40 -5.26 7.99 14.38
N VAL A 41 -4.44 9.04 14.35
CA VAL A 41 -3.67 9.52 15.50
C VAL A 41 -4.63 9.88 16.65
N ASP A 42 -5.59 10.77 16.37
CA ASP A 42 -6.63 11.17 17.32
C ASP A 42 -8.04 10.94 16.73
N PRO A 43 -8.71 9.83 17.08
CA PRO A 43 -10.05 9.53 16.58
C PRO A 43 -11.15 10.42 17.19
N GLU A 44 -10.88 11.13 18.30
CA GLU A 44 -11.87 11.92 19.01
C GLU A 44 -12.01 13.32 18.44
N SER A 45 -10.88 13.96 18.10
CA SER A 45 -10.85 15.33 17.60
C SER A 45 -10.91 15.46 16.08
N VAL A 46 -10.59 14.40 15.32
CA VAL A 46 -10.50 14.50 13.85
C VAL A 46 -11.79 15.04 13.21
N GLU A 47 -11.66 15.97 12.26
CA GLU A 47 -12.77 16.37 11.42
C GLU A 47 -12.98 15.32 10.31
N TRP A 48 -14.20 14.83 10.16
CA TRP A 48 -14.52 13.81 9.17
C TRP A 48 -15.45 14.32 8.07
N GLU A 49 -14.87 15.01 7.09
CA GLU A 49 -15.57 15.42 5.87
C GLU A 49 -14.86 14.91 4.61
N ARG A 50 -15.52 13.97 3.92
CA ARG A 50 -14.98 13.34 2.70
C ARG A 50 -14.72 14.39 1.61
N GLY A 51 -13.51 14.39 1.08
CA GLY A 51 -13.02 15.28 0.04
C GLY A 51 -12.65 16.67 0.53
N LYS A 52 -12.62 16.92 1.84
CA LYS A 52 -12.28 18.23 2.42
C LYS A 52 -11.28 18.16 3.57
N SER A 53 -11.55 17.36 4.61
CA SER A 53 -10.71 17.29 5.80
C SER A 53 -9.43 16.49 5.52
N TYR A 54 -8.33 16.82 6.19
CA TYR A 54 -7.12 16.00 6.21
C TYR A 54 -7.13 15.10 7.44
N LEU A 55 -6.74 13.84 7.23
CA LEU A 55 -6.64 12.82 8.26
C LEU A 55 -5.16 12.63 8.60
N GLU A 56 -4.83 12.70 9.88
CA GLU A 56 -3.51 12.28 10.38
C GLU A 56 -3.54 10.80 10.74
N LEU A 57 -2.74 10.00 10.03
CA LEU A 57 -2.75 8.55 10.10
C LEU A 57 -1.38 8.01 10.52
N ASN A 58 -1.39 6.85 11.18
CA ASN A 58 -0.19 6.07 11.45
C ASN A 58 -0.21 4.81 10.56
N PRO A 59 0.50 4.79 9.42
CA PRO A 59 0.66 3.58 8.62
C PRO A 59 1.38 2.48 9.42
N ASP A 60 1.02 1.22 9.16
CA ASP A 60 1.67 0.06 9.80
C ASP A 60 3.05 -0.23 9.18
N ARG A 61 3.25 0.13 7.90
CA ARG A 61 4.48 -0.13 7.17
C ARG A 61 4.69 0.76 5.95
N VAL A 62 5.93 0.79 5.47
CA VAL A 62 6.35 1.43 4.22
C VAL A 62 6.94 0.40 3.25
N ALA A 63 6.65 0.56 1.96
CA ALA A 63 7.32 -0.19 0.88
C ALA A 63 7.95 0.77 -0.14
N LEU A 64 9.21 0.54 -0.47
CA LEU A 64 9.98 1.35 -1.41
C LEU A 64 10.43 0.46 -2.57
N GLN A 65 10.35 0.95 -3.81
CA GLN A 65 10.99 0.32 -4.98
C GLN A 65 12.27 1.07 -5.35
N ASP A 66 13.24 0.40 -5.98
CA ASP A 66 14.61 0.92 -6.17
C ASP A 66 14.74 2.22 -6.99
N ALA A 67 13.82 2.53 -7.89
CA ALA A 67 13.80 3.80 -8.62
C ALA A 67 13.37 4.99 -7.73
N THR A 68 12.50 4.78 -6.73
CA THR A 68 12.05 5.85 -5.80
C THR A 68 12.73 5.80 -4.43
N ALA A 69 13.23 4.63 -4.02
CA ALA A 69 13.90 4.39 -2.75
C ALA A 69 15.17 5.23 -2.60
N GLN A 70 15.91 5.44 -3.71
CA GLN A 70 17.15 6.22 -3.69
C GLN A 70 16.91 7.62 -3.10
N MET A 71 15.94 8.35 -3.63
CA MET A 71 15.67 9.72 -3.20
C MET A 71 14.93 9.77 -1.86
N ALA A 72 14.09 8.78 -1.55
CA ALA A 72 13.47 8.66 -0.24
C ALA A 72 14.52 8.46 0.87
N LEU A 73 15.50 7.57 0.64
CA LEU A 73 16.56 7.34 1.61
C LEU A 73 17.48 8.55 1.74
N LEU A 74 17.87 9.21 0.64
CA LEU A 74 18.67 10.45 0.74
C LEU A 74 17.98 11.53 1.60
N GLN A 75 16.65 11.65 1.53
CA GLN A 75 15.89 12.53 2.41
C GLN A 75 15.84 12.00 3.86
N PHE A 76 15.65 10.69 4.05
CA PHE A 76 15.70 10.06 5.38
C PHE A 76 17.06 10.27 6.08
N LEU A 77 18.16 10.19 5.34
CA LEU A 77 19.52 10.47 5.83
C LEU A 77 19.61 11.87 6.46
N LEU A 78 18.94 12.87 5.87
CA LEU A 78 18.94 14.25 6.36
C LEU A 78 18.09 14.44 7.63
N ALA A 79 17.17 13.52 7.92
CA ALA A 79 16.36 13.54 9.14
C ALA A 79 17.18 13.18 10.40
N GLY A 80 18.39 12.64 10.23
CA GLY A 80 19.30 12.34 11.35
C GLY A 80 18.78 11.25 12.31
N ARG A 81 17.86 10.38 11.85
CA ARG A 81 17.38 9.24 12.62
C ARG A 81 18.37 8.07 12.52
N ASP A 82 18.50 7.32 13.61
CA ASP A 82 19.36 6.12 13.65
C ASP A 82 18.73 4.93 12.92
N GLN A 83 17.39 4.81 12.95
CA GLN A 83 16.64 3.74 12.32
C GLN A 83 15.22 4.21 11.96
N VAL A 84 14.56 3.47 11.07
CA VAL A 84 13.15 3.70 10.73
C VAL A 84 12.22 3.41 11.92
N ALA A 85 11.15 4.19 12.06
CA ALA A 85 10.18 4.09 13.15
C ALA A 85 9.19 2.94 12.95
N ILE A 86 8.90 2.56 11.70
CA ILE A 86 7.96 1.50 11.34
C ILE A 86 8.58 0.52 10.34
N PRO A 87 8.12 -0.75 10.27
CA PRO A 87 8.60 -1.74 9.32
C PRO A 87 8.65 -1.19 7.89
N SER A 88 9.83 -1.23 7.29
CA SER A 88 10.08 -0.65 5.97
C SER A 88 10.89 -1.62 5.11
N THR A 89 10.57 -1.72 3.82
CA THR A 89 11.25 -2.64 2.89
C THR A 89 11.59 -1.97 1.57
N ILE A 90 12.79 -2.24 1.04
CA ILE A 90 13.22 -1.86 -0.30
C ILE A 90 13.12 -3.07 -1.22
N HIS A 91 12.65 -2.87 -2.46
CA HIS A 91 12.51 -3.88 -3.49
C HIS A 91 13.26 -3.46 -4.76
N CYS A 92 14.17 -4.31 -5.26
CA CYS A 92 14.96 -4.03 -6.46
C CYS A 92 14.36 -4.66 -7.72
N ASP A 93 13.45 -3.94 -8.38
CA ASP A 93 12.65 -4.43 -9.50
C ASP A 93 12.56 -3.49 -10.71
N HIS A 94 12.89 -2.21 -10.61
CA HIS A 94 12.76 -1.24 -11.71
C HIS A 94 14.02 -1.09 -12.57
N LEU A 95 15.18 -1.52 -12.06
CA LEU A 95 16.47 -1.31 -12.73
C LEU A 95 16.94 -2.52 -13.58
N ILE A 96 16.08 -3.53 -13.78
CA ILE A 96 16.37 -4.70 -14.61
C ILE A 96 15.69 -4.53 -15.98
N ARG A 97 16.50 -4.38 -17.03
CA ARG A 97 16.00 -4.20 -18.41
C ARG A 97 15.82 -5.56 -19.11
N ALA A 98 14.61 -5.83 -19.59
CA ALA A 98 14.36 -7.00 -20.43
C ALA A 98 15.00 -6.84 -21.82
N HIS A 99 15.87 -7.78 -22.21
CA HIS A 99 16.56 -7.76 -23.50
C HIS A 99 16.87 -9.16 -24.04
N ARG A 100 17.64 -9.97 -23.31
CA ARG A 100 18.15 -11.29 -23.74
C ARG A 100 17.53 -12.47 -22.98
N GLY A 101 16.79 -12.20 -21.91
CA GLY A 101 16.15 -13.22 -21.09
C GLY A 101 16.60 -13.14 -19.63
N ALA A 102 15.76 -13.68 -18.74
CA ALA A 102 15.80 -13.40 -17.29
C ALA A 102 17.20 -13.50 -16.65
N GLN A 103 17.94 -14.58 -16.90
CA GLN A 103 19.26 -14.76 -16.28
C GLN A 103 20.29 -13.76 -16.81
N ALA A 104 20.40 -13.63 -18.13
CA ALA A 104 21.37 -12.72 -18.76
C ALA A 104 21.08 -11.25 -18.44
N ASP A 105 19.80 -10.88 -18.39
CA ASP A 105 19.37 -9.53 -18.06
C ASP A 105 19.60 -9.19 -16.58
N LEU A 106 19.42 -10.17 -15.68
CA LEU A 106 19.74 -10.00 -14.26
C LEU A 106 21.26 -9.85 -14.05
N ASP A 107 22.07 -10.69 -14.70
CA ASP A 107 23.53 -10.61 -14.60
C ASP A 107 24.06 -9.26 -15.11
N GLU A 108 23.48 -8.73 -16.20
CA GLU A 108 23.76 -7.40 -16.74
C GLU A 108 23.34 -6.30 -15.76
N ALA A 109 22.13 -6.36 -15.23
CA ALA A 109 21.62 -5.36 -14.28
C ALA A 109 22.45 -5.31 -12.98
N LEU A 110 22.92 -6.45 -12.49
CA LEU A 110 23.80 -6.54 -11.32
C LEU A 110 25.16 -5.85 -11.57
N GLN A 111 25.66 -5.85 -12.80
CA GLN A 111 26.89 -5.14 -13.16
C GLN A 111 26.64 -3.65 -13.40
N GLU A 112 25.61 -3.30 -14.18
CA GLU A 112 25.32 -1.91 -14.55
C GLU A 112 24.89 -1.06 -13.34
N ASN A 113 24.17 -1.65 -12.38
CA ASN A 113 23.58 -0.93 -11.25
C ASN A 113 24.21 -1.28 -9.89
N ASP A 114 25.42 -1.85 -9.86
CA ASP A 114 26.10 -2.28 -8.63
C ASP A 114 26.17 -1.17 -7.58
N GLU A 115 26.49 0.07 -7.99
CA GLU A 115 26.56 1.23 -7.09
C GLU A 115 25.22 1.50 -6.40
N VAL A 116 24.12 1.49 -7.15
CA VAL A 116 22.78 1.75 -6.63
C VAL A 116 22.36 0.62 -5.68
N TYR A 117 22.56 -0.63 -6.07
CA TYR A 117 22.23 -1.76 -5.21
C TYR A 117 23.08 -1.82 -3.94
N ALA A 118 24.36 -1.46 -4.03
CA ALA A 118 25.24 -1.33 -2.87
C ALA A 118 24.78 -0.22 -1.92
N PHE A 119 24.41 0.95 -2.46
CA PHE A 119 23.83 2.03 -1.66
C PHE A 119 22.55 1.59 -0.93
N LEU A 120 21.58 1.05 -1.66
CA LEU A 120 20.29 0.62 -1.06
C LEU A 120 20.48 -0.47 -0.01
N ARG A 121 21.34 -1.47 -0.28
CA ARG A 121 21.65 -2.55 0.65
C ARG A 121 22.29 -2.03 1.94
N THR A 122 23.31 -1.18 1.82
CA THR A 122 24.04 -0.65 2.99
C THR A 122 23.20 0.36 3.78
N ALA A 123 22.35 1.13 3.11
CA ALA A 123 21.37 1.99 3.77
C ALA A 123 20.32 1.17 4.52
N ALA A 124 19.79 0.10 3.91
CA ALA A 124 18.86 -0.81 4.58
C ALA A 124 19.46 -1.41 5.85
N GLU A 125 20.70 -1.91 5.76
CA GLU A 125 21.42 -2.46 6.90
C GLU A 125 21.65 -1.42 8.00
N ARG A 126 22.04 -0.19 7.63
CA ARG A 126 22.29 0.91 8.58
C ARG A 126 21.03 1.36 9.32
N TYR A 127 19.91 1.49 8.61
CA TYR A 127 18.70 2.13 9.12
C TYR A 127 17.59 1.14 9.48
N GLY A 128 17.84 -0.17 9.39
CA GLY A 128 16.91 -1.21 9.81
C GLY A 128 15.77 -1.50 8.83
N LEU A 129 15.99 -1.32 7.52
CA LEU A 129 15.02 -1.71 6.49
C LEU A 129 15.25 -3.16 6.04
N GLY A 130 14.18 -3.85 5.64
CA GLY A 130 14.31 -5.08 4.87
C GLY A 130 14.77 -4.79 3.43
N PHE A 131 15.59 -5.68 2.87
CA PHE A 131 16.14 -5.51 1.51
C PHE A 131 15.86 -6.74 0.64
N TRP A 132 14.99 -6.56 -0.35
CA TRP A 132 14.68 -7.55 -1.38
C TRP A 132 15.60 -7.35 -2.58
N LYS A 133 16.51 -8.32 -2.78
CA LYS A 133 17.60 -8.26 -3.77
C LYS A 133 17.07 -8.17 -5.21
N PRO A 134 17.88 -7.69 -6.17
CA PRO A 134 17.55 -7.77 -7.59
C PRO A 134 17.18 -9.20 -7.99
N GLY A 135 16.09 -9.35 -8.73
CA GLY A 135 15.56 -10.65 -9.15
C GLY A 135 14.65 -11.36 -8.13
N SER A 136 14.36 -10.74 -6.99
CA SER A 136 13.45 -11.32 -5.98
C SER A 136 11.97 -11.22 -6.33
N GLY A 137 11.58 -10.29 -7.20
CA GLY A 137 10.22 -10.11 -7.67
C GLY A 137 9.79 -8.65 -7.67
N ILE A 138 8.64 -8.39 -8.30
CA ILE A 138 8.02 -7.05 -8.34
C ILE A 138 7.47 -6.72 -6.96
N ILE A 139 7.70 -5.49 -6.49
CA ILE A 139 7.33 -4.98 -5.16
C ILE A 139 5.93 -5.41 -4.72
N HIS A 140 4.92 -5.22 -5.58
CA HIS A 140 3.52 -5.49 -5.24
C HIS A 140 3.21 -6.97 -5.07
N GLN A 141 3.89 -7.84 -5.84
CA GLN A 141 3.75 -9.29 -5.71
C GLN A 141 4.39 -9.77 -4.42
N VAL A 142 5.62 -9.30 -4.14
CA VAL A 142 6.33 -9.62 -2.90
C VAL A 142 5.53 -9.15 -1.68
N ILE A 143 4.93 -7.95 -1.76
CA ILE A 143 4.03 -7.43 -0.73
C ILE A 143 2.81 -8.33 -0.54
N LEU A 144 2.10 -8.68 -1.62
CA LEU A 144 0.90 -9.51 -1.53
C LEU A 144 1.19 -10.88 -0.90
N GLU A 145 2.35 -11.47 -1.20
CA GLU A 145 2.74 -12.81 -0.73
C GLU A 145 3.27 -12.82 0.71
N ASN A 146 3.93 -11.75 1.16
CA ASN A 146 4.71 -11.77 2.40
C ASN A 146 4.24 -10.77 3.47
N TYR A 147 3.50 -9.73 3.07
CA TYR A 147 3.34 -8.53 3.89
C TYR A 147 1.93 -7.95 3.94
N ALA A 148 1.09 -8.26 2.96
CA ALA A 148 -0.30 -7.84 2.97
C ALA A 148 -1.07 -8.57 4.08
N VAL A 149 -1.83 -7.82 4.87
CA VAL A 149 -2.65 -8.35 5.97
C VAL A 149 -4.01 -7.62 5.94
N PRO A 150 -5.15 -8.32 6.05
CA PRO A 150 -6.45 -7.65 6.05
C PRO A 150 -6.55 -6.56 7.11
N GLY A 151 -6.99 -5.37 6.73
CA GLY A 151 -7.24 -4.27 7.66
C GLY A 151 -6.03 -3.43 8.04
N THR A 152 -4.79 -3.79 7.67
CA THR A 152 -3.62 -2.92 7.88
C THR A 152 -3.62 -1.75 6.89
N LEU A 153 -2.95 -0.65 7.25
CA LEU A 153 -2.66 0.49 6.40
C LEU A 153 -1.19 0.47 5.96
N MET A 154 -0.94 0.46 4.64
CA MET A 154 0.41 0.59 4.08
C MET A 154 0.48 1.80 3.15
N ILE A 155 1.63 2.48 3.17
CA ILE A 155 2.02 3.41 2.12
C ILE A 155 3.20 2.85 1.33
N GLY A 156 3.24 3.12 0.02
CA GLY A 156 4.32 2.66 -0.85
C GLY A 156 4.71 3.70 -1.89
N THR A 157 6.00 3.82 -2.20
CA THR A 157 6.49 4.82 -3.18
C THR A 157 6.31 4.36 -4.63
N ASP A 158 5.11 3.90 -4.94
CA ASP A 158 4.69 3.41 -6.25
C ASP A 158 3.17 3.55 -6.45
N SER A 159 2.72 3.85 -7.67
CA SER A 159 1.29 4.09 -7.95
C SER A 159 0.44 2.82 -7.90
N HIS A 160 1.03 1.62 -8.07
CA HIS A 160 0.30 0.34 -8.06
C HIS A 160 0.27 -0.30 -6.67
N THR A 161 0.72 0.43 -5.64
CA THR A 161 0.58 0.05 -4.22
C THR A 161 -0.83 -0.42 -3.84
N PRO A 162 -1.94 0.12 -4.41
CA PRO A 162 -3.29 -0.41 -4.20
C PRO A 162 -3.51 -1.91 -4.42
N ASN A 163 -2.60 -2.61 -5.13
CA ASN A 163 -2.62 -4.07 -5.31
C ASN A 163 -2.79 -4.86 -3.99
N GLY A 164 -2.28 -4.34 -2.86
CA GLY A 164 -2.48 -4.94 -1.53
C GLY A 164 -3.95 -5.04 -1.10
N GLY A 165 -4.83 -4.21 -1.68
CA GLY A 165 -6.28 -4.25 -1.50
C GLY A 165 -6.91 -5.58 -1.86
N GLY A 166 -6.27 -6.37 -2.73
CA GLY A 166 -6.70 -7.73 -3.05
C GLY A 166 -6.78 -8.67 -1.84
N LEU A 167 -5.98 -8.40 -0.81
CA LEU A 167 -5.96 -9.12 0.47
C LEU A 167 -6.56 -8.27 1.62
N GLY A 168 -7.36 -7.26 1.29
CA GLY A 168 -8.09 -6.44 2.27
C GLY A 168 -7.23 -5.45 3.06
N MET A 169 -5.97 -5.22 2.68
CA MET A 169 -5.12 -4.14 3.18
C MET A 169 -5.56 -2.82 2.55
N LEU A 170 -5.57 -1.71 3.30
CA LEU A 170 -5.66 -0.38 2.69
C LEU A 170 -4.25 0.06 2.30
N ALA A 171 -3.92 -0.03 1.01
CA ALA A 171 -2.58 0.25 0.49
C ALA A 171 -2.61 1.47 -0.44
N ILE A 172 -1.79 2.49 -0.17
CA ILE A 172 -1.85 3.78 -0.86
C ILE A 172 -0.47 4.16 -1.42
N GLY A 173 -0.44 4.54 -2.70
CA GLY A 173 0.75 5.06 -3.36
C GLY A 173 1.06 6.49 -2.91
N VAL A 174 2.31 6.77 -2.58
CA VAL A 174 2.77 8.09 -2.10
C VAL A 174 4.10 8.51 -2.73
N GLY A 175 4.51 9.75 -2.50
CA GLY A 175 5.85 10.22 -2.85
C GLY A 175 6.91 9.78 -1.84
N GLY A 176 8.19 9.98 -2.20
CA GLY A 176 9.30 9.65 -1.28
C GLY A 176 9.27 10.45 0.02
N ALA A 177 8.79 11.70 0.00
CA ALA A 177 8.72 12.55 1.19
C ALA A 177 7.68 12.03 2.21
N ASP A 178 6.47 11.67 1.77
CA ASP A 178 5.44 11.06 2.63
C ASP A 178 5.94 9.75 3.28
N ALA A 179 6.68 8.94 2.50
CA ALA A 179 7.30 7.73 3.03
C ALA A 179 8.33 8.05 4.12
N VAL A 180 9.10 9.13 3.96
CA VAL A 180 10.05 9.60 4.97
C VAL A 180 9.33 10.04 6.24
N ASP A 181 8.22 10.79 6.15
CA ASP A 181 7.44 11.21 7.32
C ASP A 181 7.06 10.00 8.19
N ALA A 182 6.47 8.97 7.56
CA ALA A 182 6.12 7.74 8.28
C ALA A 182 7.37 7.01 8.82
N MET A 183 8.45 6.93 8.03
CA MET A 183 9.71 6.31 8.46
C MET A 183 10.38 7.06 9.63
N VAL A 184 10.16 8.37 9.80
CA VAL A 184 10.69 9.13 10.95
C VAL A 184 9.72 9.20 12.14
N GLY A 185 8.56 8.53 12.03
CA GLY A 185 7.55 8.44 13.07
C GLY A 185 6.60 9.65 13.13
N MET A 186 6.52 10.43 12.05
CA MET A 186 5.54 11.51 11.94
C MET A 186 4.21 10.96 11.40
N PRO A 187 3.06 11.51 11.84
CA PRO A 187 1.78 11.24 11.22
C PRO A 187 1.81 11.52 9.72
N TRP A 188 1.18 10.65 8.95
CA TRP A 188 0.99 10.86 7.52
C TRP A 188 -0.38 11.51 7.26
N GLU A 189 -0.38 12.63 6.54
CA GLU A 189 -1.60 13.35 6.18
C GLU A 189 -2.23 12.79 4.90
N LEU A 190 -3.53 12.47 4.96
CA LEU A 190 -4.31 12.03 3.82
C LEU A 190 -5.59 12.86 3.70
N LEU A 191 -5.85 13.44 2.52
CA LEU A 191 -7.15 14.01 2.23
C LEU A 191 -8.23 12.93 2.40
N CYS A 192 -9.19 13.16 3.31
CA CYS A 192 -10.25 12.22 3.61
C CYS A 192 -10.95 11.80 2.30
N PRO A 193 -10.89 10.52 1.90
CA PRO A 193 -11.26 10.15 0.54
C PRO A 193 -12.78 10.13 0.34
N LYS A 194 -13.22 10.48 -0.87
CA LYS A 194 -14.56 10.08 -1.35
C LYS A 194 -14.59 8.56 -1.53
N LEU A 195 -15.77 7.98 -1.65
CA LEU A 195 -15.92 6.54 -1.87
C LEU A 195 -16.74 6.27 -3.13
N ILE A 196 -16.28 5.32 -3.93
CA ILE A 196 -16.97 4.78 -5.09
C ILE A 196 -17.26 3.31 -4.80
N GLY A 197 -18.54 2.95 -4.70
CA GLY A 197 -18.94 1.55 -4.50
C GLY A 197 -19.12 0.84 -5.83
N VAL A 198 -18.38 -0.25 -6.08
CA VAL A 198 -18.57 -1.12 -7.24
C VAL A 198 -19.21 -2.43 -6.78
N LYS A 199 -20.48 -2.59 -7.10
CA LYS A 199 -21.23 -3.80 -6.76
C LYS A 199 -21.04 -4.88 -7.82
N LEU A 200 -20.31 -5.94 -7.48
CA LEU A 200 -20.15 -7.11 -8.32
C LEU A 200 -21.31 -8.11 -8.11
N THR A 201 -21.90 -8.58 -9.19
CA THR A 201 -22.96 -9.60 -9.21
C THR A 201 -22.64 -10.67 -10.25
N GLY A 202 -23.22 -11.86 -10.10
CA GLY A 202 -22.92 -13.00 -10.98
C GLY A 202 -21.54 -13.62 -10.69
N SER A 203 -20.95 -14.26 -11.70
CA SER A 203 -19.61 -14.85 -11.63
C SER A 203 -18.91 -14.73 -12.98
N LEU A 204 -17.56 -14.71 -12.96
CA LEU A 204 -16.75 -14.75 -14.17
C LEU A 204 -16.95 -16.09 -14.90
N ASN A 205 -17.04 -16.07 -16.24
CA ASN A 205 -17.28 -17.26 -17.04
C ASN A 205 -16.50 -17.25 -18.35
N GLY A 206 -16.10 -18.42 -18.84
CA GLY A 206 -15.40 -18.59 -20.10
C GLY A 206 -14.04 -17.89 -20.10
N TRP A 207 -13.84 -16.98 -21.05
CA TRP A 207 -12.60 -16.22 -21.22
C TRP A 207 -12.50 -14.97 -20.34
N THR A 208 -13.59 -14.56 -19.69
CA THR A 208 -13.58 -13.37 -18.84
C THR A 208 -12.77 -13.62 -17.57
N SER A 209 -11.90 -12.68 -17.26
CA SER A 209 -10.95 -12.72 -16.15
C SER A 209 -11.17 -11.54 -15.18
N ALA A 210 -10.48 -11.55 -14.04
CA ALA A 210 -10.51 -10.42 -13.11
C ALA A 210 -10.02 -9.11 -13.76
N LYS A 211 -9.09 -9.18 -14.72
CA LYS A 211 -8.60 -8.02 -15.48
C LYS A 211 -9.73 -7.29 -16.20
N ASP A 212 -10.74 -8.01 -16.70
CA ASP A 212 -11.86 -7.41 -17.43
C ASP A 212 -12.75 -6.55 -16.52
N ILE A 213 -12.78 -6.84 -15.21
CA ILE A 213 -13.51 -6.02 -14.23
C ILE A 213 -12.89 -4.62 -14.18
N ILE A 214 -11.58 -4.51 -13.93
CA ILE A 214 -10.93 -3.20 -13.82
C ILE A 214 -10.85 -2.48 -15.16
N LEU A 215 -10.71 -3.20 -16.28
CA LEU A 215 -10.80 -2.58 -17.61
C LEU A 215 -12.18 -1.95 -17.82
N LYS A 216 -13.26 -2.63 -17.42
CA LYS A 216 -14.61 -2.06 -17.53
C LYS A 216 -14.84 -0.91 -16.55
N VAL A 217 -14.34 -1.00 -15.33
CA VAL A 217 -14.43 0.11 -14.35
C VAL A 217 -13.66 1.33 -14.85
N ALA A 218 -12.47 1.15 -15.42
CA ALA A 218 -11.67 2.23 -16.00
C ALA A 218 -12.34 2.85 -17.24
N GLU A 219 -13.03 2.06 -18.06
CA GLU A 219 -13.86 2.57 -19.16
C GLU A 219 -14.99 3.47 -18.63
N ILE A 220 -15.68 3.06 -17.56
CA ILE A 220 -16.82 3.78 -16.98
C ILE A 220 -16.36 5.07 -16.28
N LEU A 221 -15.32 4.99 -15.45
CA LEU A 221 -14.84 6.12 -14.64
C LEU A 221 -13.92 7.05 -15.42
N THR A 222 -13.32 6.58 -16.51
CA THR A 222 -12.20 7.24 -17.21
C THR A 222 -11.01 7.49 -16.29
N VAL A 223 -9.97 8.15 -16.80
CA VAL A 223 -8.76 8.48 -16.03
C VAL A 223 -8.97 9.54 -14.93
N LYS A 224 -10.11 10.24 -14.90
CA LYS A 224 -10.41 11.29 -13.91
C LYS A 224 -11.47 10.89 -12.87
N GLY A 225 -12.27 9.86 -13.12
CA GLY A 225 -13.43 9.55 -12.27
C GLY A 225 -13.07 9.04 -10.88
N GLY A 226 -11.87 8.49 -10.70
CA GLY A 226 -11.37 7.99 -9.41
C GLY A 226 -10.59 8.99 -8.57
N THR A 227 -10.35 10.23 -9.04
CA THR A 227 -9.51 11.20 -8.32
C THR A 227 -10.05 11.50 -6.93
N ASN A 228 -9.19 11.39 -5.91
CA ASN A 228 -9.50 11.60 -4.49
C ASN A 228 -10.61 10.68 -3.95
N ALA A 229 -10.79 9.50 -4.54
CA ALA A 229 -11.75 8.50 -4.10
C ALA A 229 -11.10 7.12 -3.96
N ILE A 230 -11.59 6.35 -2.99
CA ILE A 230 -11.29 4.91 -2.88
C ILE A 230 -12.43 4.13 -3.51
N VAL A 231 -12.09 3.17 -4.36
CA VAL A 231 -13.03 2.22 -4.97
C VAL A 231 -13.20 1.02 -4.05
N GLU A 232 -14.40 0.83 -3.50
CA GLU A 232 -14.72 -0.30 -2.63
C GLU A 232 -15.60 -1.31 -3.40
N TYR A 233 -15.07 -2.52 -3.59
CA TYR A 233 -15.77 -3.61 -4.27
C TYR A 233 -16.60 -4.43 -3.28
N PHE A 234 -17.87 -4.66 -3.59
CA PHE A 234 -18.79 -5.40 -2.72
C PHE A 234 -19.83 -6.19 -3.51
N GLY A 235 -20.66 -6.98 -2.83
CA GLY A 235 -21.72 -7.78 -3.44
C GLY A 235 -21.31 -9.23 -3.71
N PRO A 236 -22.28 -10.10 -4.04
CA PRO A 236 -22.07 -11.54 -4.12
C PRO A 236 -21.04 -11.96 -5.18
N GLY A 237 -20.88 -11.18 -6.25
CA GLY A 237 -19.88 -11.47 -7.29
C GLY A 237 -18.44 -11.32 -6.79
N ALA A 238 -18.20 -10.54 -5.73
CA ALA A 238 -16.86 -10.37 -5.16
C ALA A 238 -16.32 -11.66 -4.52
N GLU A 239 -17.19 -12.60 -4.12
CA GLU A 239 -16.79 -13.92 -3.62
C GLU A 239 -16.30 -14.84 -4.74
N SER A 240 -16.70 -14.58 -5.99
CA SER A 240 -16.29 -15.38 -7.16
C SER A 240 -14.89 -15.03 -7.70
N VAL A 241 -14.26 -13.97 -7.18
CA VAL A 241 -12.94 -13.50 -7.63
C VAL A 241 -11.87 -14.00 -6.66
N SER A 242 -10.82 -14.65 -7.18
CA SER A 242 -9.68 -15.11 -6.37
C SER A 242 -8.94 -13.94 -5.71
N CYS A 243 -8.12 -14.22 -4.69
CA CYS A 243 -7.31 -13.19 -4.01
C CYS A 243 -6.41 -12.41 -5.00
N THR A 244 -5.64 -13.11 -5.83
CA THR A 244 -4.77 -12.48 -6.84
C THR A 244 -5.57 -11.79 -7.94
N GLY A 245 -6.78 -12.30 -8.25
CA GLY A 245 -7.72 -11.61 -9.12
C GLY A 245 -8.22 -10.30 -8.53
N LYS A 246 -8.50 -10.25 -7.22
CA LYS A 246 -8.84 -9.00 -6.52
C LYS A 246 -7.66 -8.03 -6.54
N ALA A 247 -6.44 -8.51 -6.32
CA ALA A 247 -5.22 -7.70 -6.42
C ALA A 247 -5.03 -7.10 -7.83
N THR A 248 -5.39 -7.87 -8.88
CA THR A 248 -5.39 -7.37 -10.28
C THR A 248 -6.40 -6.24 -10.50
N VAL A 249 -7.48 -6.21 -9.72
CA VAL A 249 -8.59 -5.26 -9.87
C VAL A 249 -8.39 -3.96 -9.08
N THR A 250 -7.61 -4.03 -8.00
CA THR A 250 -7.30 -2.92 -7.08
C THR A 250 -6.09 -2.13 -7.54
#